data_AF-L0ED48-F1
#
_entry.id   AF-L0ED48-F1
#
_cell.length_a   1.000
_cell.length_b   1.000
_cell.length_c   1.000
_cell.angle_alpha   90.00
_cell.angle_beta   90.00
_cell.angle_gamma   90.00
#
_symmetry.space_group_name_H-M   'P 1'
#
loop_
_entity.id
_entity.type
_entity.pdbx_description
1 polymer ?
#
loop_
_entity_poly.entity_id
_entity_poly.type
_entity_poly.pdbx_seq_one_letter_code
_entity_poly.pdbx_strand_id
1 'polypeptide(L)' 'MANAESMSLIEFQKQFGTEEDCAQYLMYKRWKDGFSCPKCNHHEYYYIKTRQLFECQKCHRRNIIDPGAPKRK' A
#
# COMPACT_ATOMS: atom_id res chain seq x y z
N MET A 1 2.50 -3.55 -22.24
CA MET A 1 1.19 -2.88 -22.39
C MET A 1 0.43 -3.12 -21.10
N ALA A 2 0.15 -2.07 -20.31
CA ALA A 2 -0.63 -2.21 -19.10
C ALA A 2 -2.11 -2.17 -19.50
N ASN A 3 -2.76 -3.33 -19.52
CA ASN A 3 -4.22 -3.41 -19.65
C ASN A 3 -4.83 -2.83 -18.37
N ALA A 4 -5.16 -1.55 -18.39
CA ALA A 4 -6.13 -0.99 -17.47
C ALA A 4 -7.49 -1.42 -18.01
N GLU A 5 -8.01 -2.52 -17.47
CA GLU A 5 -9.38 -2.98 -17.72
C GLU A 5 -10.33 -1.80 -17.48
N SER A 6 -11.21 -1.54 -18.44
CA SER A 6 -12.17 -0.43 -18.40
C SER A 6 -13.24 -0.71 -17.33
N MET A 7 -12.88 -0.51 -16.07
CA MET A 7 -13.84 -0.47 -14.96
C MET A 7 -14.47 0.91 -14.93
N SER A 8 -15.80 0.97 -15.00
CA SER A 8 -16.55 2.20 -14.78
C SER A 8 -16.21 2.77 -13.40
N LEU A 9 -16.16 4.09 -13.28
CA LEU A 9 -15.87 4.77 -12.01
C LEU A 9 -16.77 4.26 -10.87
N ILE A 10 -18.03 3.91 -11.15
CA ILE A 10 -18.98 3.35 -10.19
C ILE A 10 -18.57 1.97 -9.69
N GLU A 11 -18.05 1.10 -10.55
CA GLU A 11 -17.57 -0.24 -10.17
C GLU A 11 -16.30 -0.11 -9.32
N PHE A 12 -15.39 0.79 -9.70
CA PHE A 12 -14.21 1.11 -8.90
C PHE A 12 -14.59 1.65 -7.52
N GLN A 13 -15.59 2.53 -7.45
CA GLN A 13 -16.08 3.08 -6.18
C GLN A 13 -16.88 2.06 -5.36
N LYS A 14 -17.50 1.05 -5.97
CA LYS A 14 -18.12 -0.06 -5.24
C LYS A 14 -17.10 -1.01 -4.66
N GLN A 15 -16.03 -1.29 -5.42
CA GLN A 15 -15.01 -2.25 -5.05
C GLN A 15 -14.00 -1.65 -4.08
N PHE A 16 -13.59 -0.40 -4.30
CA PHE A 16 -12.68 0.38 -3.44
C PHE A 16 -13.43 1.46 -2.65
N GLY A 17 -14.69 1.20 -2.27
CA GLY A 17 -15.57 2.19 -1.63
C GLY A 17 -15.14 2.64 -0.25
N THR A 18 -14.21 1.90 0.37
CA THR A 18 -13.58 2.26 1.63
C THR A 18 -12.09 2.46 1.43
N GLU A 19 -11.54 3.48 2.09
CA GLU A 19 -10.10 3.75 2.08
C GLU A 19 -9.29 2.55 2.60
N GLU A 20 -9.87 1.74 3.50
CA GLU A 20 -9.24 0.54 4.03
C GLU A 20 -9.03 -0.55 2.96
N ASP A 21 -10.02 -0.79 2.10
CA ASP A 21 -9.91 -1.79 1.03
C ASP A 21 -8.91 -1.35 -0.04
N CYS A 22 -8.96 -0.06 -0.41
CA CYS A 22 -7.97 0.53 -1.31
C CYS A 22 -6.55 0.42 -0.72
N ALA A 23 -6.37 0.72 0.57
CA ALA A 23 -5.08 0.59 1.24
C ALA A 23 -4.58 -0.86 1.26
N GLN A 24 -5.44 -1.84 1.56
CA GLN A 24 -5.08 -3.26 1.52
C GLN A 24 -4.73 -3.73 0.10
N TYR A 25 -5.50 -3.34 -0.90
CA TYR A 25 -5.23 -3.68 -2.30
C TYR A 25 -3.91 -3.08 -2.78
N LEU A 26 -3.68 -1.79 -2.49
CA LEU A 26 -2.41 -1.12 -2.80
C LEU A 26 -1.24 -1.76 -2.05
N MET A 27 -1.46 -2.22 -0.82
CA MET A 27 -0.46 -2.93 -0.04
C MET A 27 -0.06 -4.23 -0.72
N TYR A 28 -1.04 -5.03 -1.11
CA TYR A 28 -0.83 -6.28 -1.83
C TYR A 28 -0.16 -6.05 -3.19
N LYS A 29 -0.56 -5.01 -3.93
CA LYS A 29 0.09 -4.60 -5.18
C LYS A 29 1.53 -4.14 -4.98
N ARG A 30 1.83 -3.46 -3.88
CA ARG A 30 3.18 -2.94 -3.60
C ARG A 30 4.10 -4.01 -3.04
N TRP A 31 3.58 -4.91 -2.22
CA TRP A 31 4.27 -6.02 -1.61
C TRP A 31 3.48 -7.32 -1.80
N LYS A 32 3.82 -8.08 -2.85
CA LYS A 32 3.16 -9.33 -3.23
C LYS A 32 3.10 -10.38 -2.12
N ASP A 33 4.06 -10.35 -1.19
CA ASP A 33 4.28 -11.36 -0.15
C ASP A 33 4.12 -10.80 1.28
N GLY A 34 3.53 -9.60 1.40
CA GLY A 34 3.43 -8.88 2.68
C GLY A 34 4.51 -7.81 2.86
N PHE A 35 4.29 -6.90 3.80
CA PHE A 35 5.17 -5.75 4.01
C PHE A 35 6.62 -6.21 4.24
N SER A 36 7.52 -5.78 3.37
CA SER A 36 8.96 -5.96 3.58
C SER A 36 9.65 -4.61 3.48
N CYS A 37 10.35 -4.23 4.53
CA CYS A 37 11.04 -2.94 4.57
C CYS A 37 12.27 -2.97 3.64
N PRO A 38 12.37 -2.09 2.63
CA PRO A 38 13.47 -2.13 1.66
C PRO A 38 14.85 -1.78 2.27
N LYS A 39 14.89 -1.25 3.49
CA LYS A 39 16.14 -0.88 4.17
C LYS A 39 16.72 -2.01 5.01
N CYS A 40 15.86 -2.70 5.76
CA CYS A 40 16.27 -3.69 6.77
C CYS A 40 15.69 -5.08 6.54
N ASN A 41 14.91 -5.26 5.48
CA ASN A 41 14.26 -6.49 5.06
C ASN A 41 13.40 -7.15 6.15
N HIS A 42 12.88 -6.34 7.08
CA HIS A 42 12.01 -6.80 8.16
C HIS A 42 10.56 -6.85 7.69
N HIS A 43 9.84 -7.86 8.17
CA HIS A 43 8.40 -8.03 7.91
C HIS A 43 7.51 -7.45 8.99
N GLU A 44 8.09 -6.99 10.11
CA GLU A 44 7.32 -6.37 11.19
C GLU A 44 7.11 -4.87 10.98
N TYR A 45 5.85 -4.47 11.09
CA TYR A 45 5.40 -3.10 10.94
C TYR A 45 4.25 -2.76 11.90
N TYR A 46 4.09 -1.48 12.16
CA TYR A 46 2.89 -0.89 12.73
C TYR A 46 2.08 -0.26 11.61
N TYR A 47 0.81 -0.65 11.51
CA TYR A 47 -0.14 -0.02 10.59
C TYR A 47 -0.90 1.10 11.29
N ILE A 48 -0.65 2.33 10.87
CA ILE A 48 -1.32 3.52 11.39
C ILE A 48 -2.51 3.82 10.48
N LYS A 49 -3.69 3.29 10.84
CA LYS A 49 -4.95 3.48 10.10
C LYS A 49 -5.27 4.95 9.82
N THR A 50 -5.06 5.82 10.80
CA THR A 50 -5.39 7.26 10.72
C THR A 50 -4.68 8.00 9.58
N ARG A 51 -3.52 7.52 9.16
CA ARG A 51 -2.69 8.16 8.12
C ARG A 51 -2.36 7.19 6.97
N GLN A 52 -2.88 5.96 7.02
CA GLN A 52 -2.57 4.85 6.10
C GLN A 52 -1.05 4.65 5.91
N LEU A 53 -0.33 4.69 7.03
CA LEU A 53 1.14 4.59 7.09
C LEU A 53 1.58 3.25 7.65
N PHE A 54 2.71 2.76 7.15
CA PHE A 54 3.38 1.55 7.62
C PHE A 54 4.70 1.94 8.24
N GLU A 55 4.84 1.76 9.55
CA GLU A 55 6.09 2.04 10.25
C GLU A 55 6.81 0.74 10.56
N CYS A 56 8.03 0.56 10.05
CA CYS A 56 8.81 -0.64 10.36
C CYS A 56 9.30 -0.63 11.81
N GLN A 57 9.07 -1.70 12.57
CA GLN A 57 9.45 -1.78 13.99
C GLN A 57 10.98 -1.71 14.21
N LYS A 58 11.76 -2.21 13.25
CA LYS A 58 13.23 -2.30 13.38
C LYS A 58 13.96 -1.01 13.06
N CYS A 59 13.47 -0.25 12.08
CA CYS A 59 14.15 0.94 11.58
C CYS A 59 13.35 2.24 11.77
N HIS A 60 12.15 2.15 12.36
CA HIS A 60 11.17 3.24 12.53
C HIS A 60 10.90 4.05 11.26
N ARG A 61 11.13 3.42 10.09
CA ARG A 61 10.89 4.06 8.80
C ARG A 61 9.42 3.95 8.48
N ARG A 62 8.80 5.11 8.26
CA ARG A 62 7.41 5.26 7.83
C ARG A 62 7.32 5.21 6.31
N ASN A 63 6.50 4.31 5.80
CA ASN A 63 6.17 4.16 4.39
C ASN A 63 4.69 4.48 4.20
N ILE A 64 4.38 5.43 3.30
CA ILE A 64 3.02 5.67 2.81
C ILE A 64 2.64 4.58 1.80
N ILE A 65 1.40 4.10 1.90
CA ILE A 65 0.73 3.48 0.76
C ILE A 65 0.15 4.61 -0.07
N ASP A 66 0.93 5.05 -1.04
CA ASP A 66 0.45 5.94 -2.08
C ASP A 66 1.01 5.43 -3.42
N PRO A 67 0.17 5.31 -4.47
CA PRO A 67 0.60 4.86 -5.79
C PRO A 67 1.62 5.80 -6.45
N GLY A 68 1.67 7.07 -6.04
CA GLY A 68 2.65 8.08 -6.48
C GLY A 68 3.90 8.18 -5.59
N ALA A 69 3.96 7.48 -4.46
CA ALA A 69 5.05 7.63 -3.52
C ALA A 69 6.35 7.12 -4.15
N PRO A 70 7.37 8.01 -4.30
CA PRO A 70 8.61 7.63 -4.94
C PRO A 70 9.21 6.44 -4.20
N LYS A 71 9.50 5.37 -4.93
CA LYS A 71 10.39 4.31 -4.45
C LYS A 71 11.77 4.94 -4.31
N ARG A 72 12.00 5.66 -3.22
CA ARG A 72 13.30 6.27 -2.92
C ARG A 72 14.31 5.12 -2.83
N LYS A 73 15.16 5.03 -3.86
CA LYS A 73 16.33 4.16 -3.90
C LYS A 73 17.25 4.49 -2.73
#